data_AF-A0A847RII4-F1
#
_entry.id   AF-A0A847RII4-F1
#
_cell.length_a   1.000
_cell.length_b   1.000
_cell.length_c   1.000
_cell.angle_alpha   90.00
_cell.angle_beta   90.00
_cell.angle_gamma   90.00
#
_symmetry.space_group_name_H-M   'P 1'
#
loop_
_entity.id
_entity.type
_entity.pdbx_description
1 polymer ?
#
loop_
_entity_poly.entity_id
_entity_poly.type
_entity_poly.pdbx_seq_one_letter_code
_entity_poly.pdbx_strand_id
1 'polypeptide(L)'
;MNEYPSGALLVIYRIGLFLLAAYAAVWVLFYYIWHENGLKREVVFLTVLNVAWLVIAVVLKGLKRGCPLRRKIVAVWLCMFMLSALWVNSIVYRTFVSPAGWYAIVLLLIWLNTFLLSYFDEMPVYIREIQAFALGITTWILLYLMVYLLPVYPFALMAAFLFGISLTAFAPLALAWYSWRTVRYMLWPQHRYRWAFLLGTGVSLMIVTCFCIYFGIVQHDIEKRYSQLVKSRDVKDPEMTLARELSGSFMEKRVLKAGIVYTTPLFRPSAPAFGVDETWDVEMCKKGIHDPLVMIAALLCGESSMPPGEGSNCPADVRREIITAI
;
A
#
# COMPACT_ATOMS: atom_id res chain seq x y z
N MET A 1 20.58 -18.61 30.63
CA MET A 1 19.64 -18.41 31.75
C MET A 1 18.27 -18.13 31.17
N ASN A 2 17.34 -19.06 31.29
CA ASN A 2 15.96 -18.89 30.85
C ASN A 2 15.19 -18.19 31.97
N GLU A 3 15.25 -16.87 32.01
CA GLU A 3 14.30 -16.11 32.82
C GLU A 3 12.91 -16.31 32.19
N TYR A 4 12.04 -17.01 32.91
CA TYR A 4 10.64 -17.11 32.52
C TYR A 4 10.07 -15.69 32.38
N PRO A 5 9.29 -15.39 31.32
CA PRO A 5 8.66 -14.09 31.18
C PRO A 5 7.79 -13.82 32.41
N SER A 6 7.89 -12.61 32.97
CA SER A 6 7.02 -12.22 34.07
C SER A 6 5.56 -12.41 33.67
N GLY A 7 4.73 -12.94 34.57
CA GLY A 7 3.31 -13.20 34.28
C GLY A 7 2.59 -11.97 33.72
N ALA A 8 2.98 -10.77 34.17
CA ALA A 8 2.48 -9.49 33.66
C ALA A 8 2.71 -9.30 32.15
N LEU A 9 3.91 -9.59 31.63
CA LEU A 9 4.22 -9.42 30.20
C LEU A 9 3.41 -10.38 29.32
N LEU A 10 3.16 -11.60 29.81
CA LEU A 10 2.32 -12.56 29.12
C LEU A 10 0.86 -12.07 29.05
N VAL A 11 0.37 -11.47 30.13
CA VAL A 11 -0.98 -10.88 30.16
C VAL A 11 -1.08 -9.71 29.18
N ILE A 12 -0.13 -8.76 29.17
CA ILE A 12 -0.11 -7.65 28.19
C ILE A 12 -0.15 -8.18 26.76
N TYR A 13 0.65 -9.20 26.47
CA TYR A 13 0.72 -9.78 25.16
C TYR A 13 -0.62 -10.40 24.73
N ARG A 14 -1.28 -11.15 25.62
CA ARG A 14 -2.64 -11.70 25.38
C ARG A 14 -3.68 -10.61 25.16
N ILE A 15 -3.63 -9.54 25.96
CA ILE A 15 -4.49 -8.36 25.74
C ILE A 15 -4.24 -7.77 24.36
N GLY A 16 -2.97 -7.64 23.94
CA GLY A 16 -2.62 -7.14 22.61
C GLY A 16 -3.17 -8.01 21.48
N LEU A 17 -3.11 -9.34 21.62
CA LEU A 17 -3.72 -10.26 20.66
C LEU A 17 -5.24 -10.10 20.59
N PHE A 18 -5.90 -9.96 21.75
CA PHE A 18 -7.34 -9.72 21.80
C PHE A 18 -7.71 -8.40 21.12
N LEU A 19 -6.96 -7.32 21.38
CA LEU A 19 -7.15 -6.03 20.73
C LEU A 19 -6.95 -6.11 19.22
N LEU A 20 -5.92 -6.82 18.75
CA LEU A 20 -5.66 -7.03 17.33
C LEU A 20 -6.83 -7.79 16.66
N ALA A 21 -7.35 -8.84 17.30
CA ALA A 21 -8.50 -9.59 16.81
C ALA A 21 -9.78 -8.73 16.78
N ALA A 22 -10.02 -7.94 17.83
CA ALA A 22 -11.15 -7.00 17.88
C ALA A 22 -11.04 -5.94 16.76
N TYR A 23 -9.85 -5.41 16.52
CA TYR A 23 -9.58 -4.49 15.41
C TYR A 23 -9.92 -5.09 14.05
N ALA A 24 -9.46 -6.31 13.80
CA ALA A 24 -9.72 -7.01 12.54
C ALA A 24 -11.21 -7.29 12.36
N ALA A 25 -11.90 -7.75 13.42
CA ALA A 25 -13.34 -8.00 13.40
C ALA A 25 -14.14 -6.73 13.12
N VAL A 26 -13.85 -5.61 13.81
CA VAL A 26 -14.51 -4.33 13.57
C VAL A 26 -14.26 -3.82 12.15
N TRP A 27 -13.05 -4.03 11.61
CA TRP A 27 -12.73 -3.67 10.22
C TRP A 27 -13.54 -4.50 9.21
N VAL A 28 -13.63 -5.81 9.40
CA VAL A 28 -14.45 -6.69 8.54
C VAL A 28 -15.93 -6.31 8.62
N LEU A 29 -16.46 -6.10 9.84
CA LEU A 29 -17.85 -5.68 10.02
C LEU A 29 -18.13 -4.32 9.37
N PHE A 30 -17.22 -3.36 9.51
CA PHE A 30 -17.32 -2.06 8.84
C PHE A 30 -17.36 -2.22 7.31
N TYR A 31 -16.44 -3.01 6.75
CA TYR A 31 -16.34 -3.22 5.31
C TYR A 31 -17.61 -3.85 4.71
N TYR A 32 -18.24 -4.81 5.40
CA TYR A 32 -19.40 -5.53 4.87
C TYR A 32 -20.76 -4.96 5.28
N ILE A 33 -20.89 -4.34 6.45
CA ILE A 33 -22.21 -4.02 7.03
C ILE A 33 -22.50 -2.52 7.00
N TRP A 34 -21.50 -1.66 7.21
CA TRP A 34 -21.74 -0.25 7.53
C TRP A 34 -21.16 0.69 6.49
N HIS A 35 -21.98 1.09 5.52
CA HIS A 35 -21.42 1.73 4.34
C HIS A 35 -21.00 3.20 4.51
N GLU A 36 -21.56 4.01 5.43
CA GLU A 36 -21.25 5.47 5.36
C GLU A 36 -20.99 6.28 6.64
N ASN A 37 -21.64 6.13 7.80
CA ASN A 37 -21.47 7.15 8.87
C ASN A 37 -21.38 6.69 10.34
N GLY A 38 -21.62 5.42 10.64
CA GLY A 38 -21.79 4.99 12.04
C GLY A 38 -20.52 4.89 12.88
N LEU A 39 -19.37 4.55 12.28
CA LEU A 39 -18.24 3.93 13.00
C LEU A 39 -17.02 4.83 13.27
N LYS A 40 -17.13 6.16 13.09
CA LYS A 40 -15.99 7.06 13.32
C LYS A 40 -15.52 7.06 14.78
N ARG A 41 -16.43 6.93 15.74
CA ARG A 41 -16.13 6.99 17.19
C ARG A 41 -15.36 5.75 17.65
N GLU A 42 -15.77 4.60 17.17
CA GLU A 42 -15.22 3.29 17.52
C GLU A 42 -13.79 3.14 17.02
N VAL A 43 -13.48 3.72 15.85
CA VAL A 43 -12.13 3.71 15.28
C VAL A 43 -11.18 4.61 16.05
N VAL A 44 -11.65 5.81 16.43
CA VAL A 44 -10.88 6.70 17.31
C VAL A 44 -10.64 6.01 18.65
N PHE A 45 -11.69 5.41 19.23
CA PHE A 45 -11.60 4.67 20.49
C PHE A 45 -10.57 3.53 20.42
N LEU A 46 -10.64 2.68 19.38
CA LEU A 46 -9.68 1.60 19.17
C LEU A 46 -8.25 2.13 19.00
N THR A 47 -8.08 3.26 18.30
CA THR A 47 -6.75 3.89 18.10
C THR A 47 -6.18 4.40 19.41
N VAL A 48 -6.98 5.04 20.25
CA VAL A 48 -6.59 5.44 21.60
C VAL A 48 -6.23 4.21 22.44
N LEU A 49 -7.01 3.13 22.36
CA LEU A 49 -6.76 1.89 23.10
C LEU A 49 -5.45 1.21 22.69
N ASN A 50 -5.11 1.21 21.39
CA ASN A 50 -3.83 0.73 20.87
C ASN A 50 -2.66 1.55 21.46
N VAL A 51 -2.76 2.88 21.44
CA VAL A 51 -1.73 3.76 22.03
C VAL A 51 -1.58 3.51 23.53
N ALA A 52 -2.69 3.42 24.27
CA ALA A 52 -2.67 3.13 25.70
C ALA A 52 -2.02 1.78 26.00
N TRP A 53 -2.36 0.74 25.24
CA TRP A 53 -1.75 -0.58 25.37
C TRP A 53 -0.24 -0.54 25.08
N LEU A 54 0.20 0.20 24.07
CA LEU A 54 1.62 0.38 23.77
C LEU A 54 2.36 1.06 24.94
N VAL A 55 1.79 2.12 25.50
CA VAL A 55 2.37 2.84 26.66
C VAL A 55 2.52 1.88 27.85
N ILE A 56 1.50 1.08 28.16
CA ILE A 56 1.56 0.07 29.21
C ILE A 56 2.68 -0.96 28.93
N ALA A 57 2.78 -1.43 27.68
CA ALA A 57 3.83 -2.36 27.27
C ALA A 57 5.25 -1.76 27.42
N VAL A 58 5.42 -0.46 27.15
CA VAL A 58 6.67 0.28 27.35
C VAL A 58 7.00 0.38 28.84
N VAL A 59 6.04 0.81 29.68
CA VAL A 59 6.21 0.98 31.13
C VAL A 59 6.61 -0.33 31.80
N LEU A 60 5.98 -1.44 31.40
CA LEU A 60 6.30 -2.78 31.89
C LEU A 60 7.57 -3.38 31.25
N LYS A 61 8.39 -2.55 30.59
CA LYS A 61 9.68 -2.90 29.97
C LYS A 61 9.55 -3.99 28.89
N GLY A 62 8.37 -4.20 28.32
CA GLY A 62 8.12 -5.19 27.28
C GLY A 62 8.93 -4.96 26.01
N LEU A 63 9.32 -3.71 25.74
CA LEU A 63 10.17 -3.35 24.60
C LEU A 63 11.68 -3.34 24.90
N LYS A 64 12.09 -3.61 26.16
CA LYS A 64 13.51 -3.59 26.57
C LYS A 64 14.27 -4.74 25.93
N ARG A 65 15.51 -4.47 25.48
CA ARG A 65 16.43 -5.50 24.94
C ARG A 65 16.61 -6.61 25.98
N GLY A 66 16.46 -7.87 25.55
CA GLY A 66 16.56 -9.05 26.42
C GLY A 66 15.22 -9.68 26.81
N CYS A 67 14.10 -8.97 26.69
CA CYS A 67 12.79 -9.55 26.96
C CYS A 67 12.42 -10.62 25.91
N PRO A 68 12.06 -11.86 26.33
CA PRO A 68 11.75 -12.96 25.40
C PRO A 68 10.51 -12.69 24.55
N LEU A 69 9.53 -11.95 25.10
CA LEU A 69 8.28 -11.61 24.41
C LEU A 69 8.37 -10.34 23.56
N ARG A 70 9.51 -9.64 23.55
CA ARG A 70 9.68 -8.36 22.87
C ARG A 70 9.27 -8.40 21.40
N ARG A 71 9.69 -9.44 20.65
CA ARG A 71 9.35 -9.57 19.22
C ARG A 71 7.85 -9.73 18.99
N LYS A 72 7.19 -10.54 19.82
CA LYS A 72 5.75 -10.79 19.77
C LYS A 72 4.95 -9.52 20.06
N ILE A 73 5.34 -8.76 21.09
CA ILE A 73 4.72 -7.48 21.43
C ILE A 73 4.92 -6.45 20.30
N VAL A 74 6.14 -6.33 19.76
CA VAL A 74 6.44 -5.40 18.65
C VAL A 74 5.65 -5.76 17.39
N ALA A 75 5.57 -7.05 17.03
CA ALA A 75 4.81 -7.47 15.85
C ALA A 75 3.31 -7.17 15.99
N VAL A 76 2.71 -7.50 17.15
CA VAL A 76 1.30 -7.19 17.45
C VAL A 76 1.05 -5.69 17.36
N TRP A 77 1.93 -4.88 17.96
CA TRP A 77 1.85 -3.43 17.84
C TRP A 77 1.90 -2.95 16.40
N LEU A 78 2.86 -3.42 15.59
CA LEU A 78 3.02 -3.02 14.20
C LEU A 78 1.79 -3.41 13.35
N CYS A 79 1.21 -4.59 13.58
CA CYS A 79 -0.03 -5.00 12.92
C CYS A 79 -1.19 -4.05 13.29
N MET A 80 -1.38 -3.73 14.58
CA MET A 80 -2.41 -2.77 15.00
C MET A 80 -2.15 -1.35 14.48
N PHE A 81 -0.87 -0.95 14.38
CA PHE A 81 -0.47 0.36 13.87
C PHE A 81 -0.78 0.49 12.37
N MET A 82 -0.53 -0.56 11.59
CA MET A 82 -0.86 -0.58 10.17
C MET A 82 -2.38 -0.67 9.93
N LEU A 83 -3.12 -1.41 10.76
CA LEU A 83 -4.59 -1.37 10.80
C LEU A 83 -5.10 0.05 11.01
N SER A 84 -4.57 0.73 12.03
CA SER A 84 -4.94 2.11 12.34
C SER A 84 -4.62 3.03 11.16
N ALA A 85 -3.48 2.88 10.49
CA ALA A 85 -3.15 3.66 9.30
C ALA A 85 -4.15 3.46 8.14
N LEU A 86 -4.58 2.23 7.86
CA LEU A 86 -5.59 1.96 6.83
C LEU A 86 -6.96 2.59 7.17
N TRP A 87 -7.34 2.54 8.44
CA TRP A 87 -8.57 3.14 8.95
C TRP A 87 -8.55 4.67 8.91
N VAL A 88 -7.46 5.27 9.36
CA VAL A 88 -7.27 6.72 9.35
C VAL A 88 -7.31 7.23 7.91
N ASN A 89 -6.73 6.47 6.97
CA ASN A 89 -6.85 6.77 5.55
C ASN A 89 -8.29 6.72 5.03
N SER A 90 -9.06 5.67 5.40
CA SER A 90 -10.43 5.51 4.88
C SER A 90 -11.41 6.56 5.41
N ILE A 91 -11.21 7.04 6.64
CA ILE A 91 -12.14 7.96 7.32
C ILE A 91 -11.75 9.44 7.17
N VAL A 92 -10.52 9.78 7.54
CA VAL A 92 -10.14 11.18 7.81
C VAL A 92 -9.64 11.84 6.55
N TYR A 93 -8.73 11.16 5.87
CA TYR A 93 -7.89 11.79 4.88
C TYR A 93 -8.38 11.57 3.46
N ARG A 94 -9.00 10.40 3.17
CA ARG A 94 -9.24 9.93 1.78
C ARG A 94 -8.01 10.13 0.87
N THR A 95 -6.82 10.30 1.46
CA THR A 95 -5.61 10.73 0.76
C THR A 95 -5.05 9.59 -0.07
N PHE A 96 -5.22 8.33 0.38
CA PHE A 96 -4.94 7.17 -0.45
C PHE A 96 -6.22 6.69 -1.12
N VAL A 97 -6.12 6.75 -2.43
CA VAL A 97 -7.01 6.15 -3.40
C VAL A 97 -7.10 4.63 -3.18
N SER A 98 -8.24 4.02 -3.57
CA SER A 98 -8.51 2.60 -3.34
C SER A 98 -7.40 1.71 -3.93
N PRO A 99 -6.80 0.79 -3.17
CA PRO A 99 -5.73 -0.05 -3.69
C PRO A 99 -6.25 -1.02 -4.75
N ALA A 100 -5.44 -1.32 -5.75
CA ALA A 100 -5.73 -2.41 -6.68
C ALA A 100 -5.90 -3.74 -5.93
N GLY A 101 -6.76 -4.65 -6.43
CA GLY A 101 -7.08 -5.89 -5.73
C GLY A 101 -5.85 -6.76 -5.39
N TRP A 102 -4.91 -6.90 -6.32
CA TRP A 102 -3.65 -7.62 -6.07
C TRP A 102 -2.81 -6.94 -4.99
N TYR A 103 -2.81 -5.60 -4.96
CA TYR A 103 -2.05 -4.82 -4.01
C TYR A 103 -2.62 -4.98 -2.59
N ALA A 104 -3.94 -5.01 -2.46
CA ALA A 104 -4.60 -5.32 -1.19
C ALA A 104 -4.22 -6.70 -0.65
N ILE A 105 -4.11 -7.73 -1.50
CA ILE A 105 -3.64 -9.06 -1.11
C ILE A 105 -2.19 -9.00 -0.58
N VAL A 106 -1.32 -8.23 -1.22
CA VAL A 106 0.07 -8.08 -0.76
C VAL A 106 0.15 -7.30 0.56
N LEU A 107 -0.70 -6.30 0.79
CA LEU A 107 -0.81 -5.63 2.08
C LEU A 107 -1.22 -6.60 3.19
N LEU A 108 -2.20 -7.48 2.93
CA LEU A 108 -2.57 -8.55 3.87
C LEU A 108 -1.40 -9.51 4.11
N LEU A 109 -0.65 -9.87 3.07
CA LEU A 109 0.54 -10.70 3.18
C LEU A 109 1.61 -10.06 4.07
N ILE A 110 1.84 -8.75 3.95
CA ILE A 110 2.75 -7.99 4.84
C ILE A 110 2.36 -8.19 6.30
N TRP A 111 1.07 -8.12 6.61
CA TRP A 111 0.59 -8.21 7.98
C TRP A 111 0.74 -9.60 8.55
N LEU A 112 0.25 -10.60 7.81
CA LEU A 112 0.36 -12.00 8.20
C LEU A 112 1.82 -12.39 8.36
N ASN A 113 2.68 -12.01 7.43
CA ASN A 113 4.11 -12.31 7.51
C ASN A 113 4.77 -11.61 8.71
N THR A 114 4.47 -10.33 8.96
CA THR A 114 4.99 -9.59 10.13
C THR A 114 4.59 -10.27 11.44
N PHE A 115 3.33 -10.68 11.56
CA PHE A 115 2.81 -11.39 12.73
C PHE A 115 3.52 -12.75 12.91
N LEU A 116 3.59 -13.54 11.84
CA LEU A 116 4.20 -14.87 11.86
C LEU A 116 5.71 -14.84 12.13
N LEU A 117 6.43 -13.81 11.66
CA LEU A 117 7.85 -13.59 11.97
C LEU A 117 8.11 -13.46 13.48
N SER A 118 7.11 -13.11 14.29
CA SER A 118 7.28 -13.07 15.74
C SER A 118 7.41 -14.46 16.38
N TYR A 119 6.99 -15.50 15.67
CA TYR A 119 7.09 -16.92 16.04
C TYR A 119 8.15 -17.65 15.22
N PHE A 120 9.03 -16.93 14.51
CA PHE A 120 10.00 -17.52 13.58
C PHE A 120 10.80 -18.67 14.20
N ASP A 121 11.24 -18.53 15.46
CA ASP A 121 12.05 -19.55 16.15
C ASP A 121 11.25 -20.77 16.63
N GLU A 122 9.92 -20.70 16.64
CA GLU A 122 9.00 -21.78 17.05
C GLU A 122 8.50 -22.59 15.85
N MET A 123 8.62 -22.05 14.63
CA MET A 123 8.11 -22.67 13.41
C MET A 123 9.06 -23.76 12.88
N PRO A 124 8.55 -24.76 12.12
CA PRO A 124 9.41 -25.70 11.41
C PRO A 124 10.21 -25.02 10.29
N VAL A 125 11.32 -25.65 9.88
CA VAL A 125 12.31 -25.06 8.95
C VAL A 125 11.69 -24.62 7.63
N TYR A 126 10.80 -25.43 7.05
CA TYR A 126 10.16 -25.11 5.76
C TYR A 126 9.28 -23.85 5.84
N ILE A 127 8.55 -23.63 6.95
CA ILE A 127 7.74 -22.42 7.15
C ILE A 127 8.64 -21.18 7.29
N ARG A 128 9.79 -21.31 7.95
CA ARG A 128 10.77 -20.20 8.07
C ARG A 128 11.32 -19.77 6.72
N GLU A 129 11.61 -20.73 5.84
CA GLU A 129 12.06 -20.45 4.47
C GLU A 129 10.97 -19.74 3.66
N ILE A 130 9.72 -20.18 3.74
CA ILE A 130 8.57 -19.52 3.12
C ILE A 130 8.39 -18.09 3.66
N GLN A 131 8.52 -17.88 4.97
CA GLN A 131 8.44 -16.55 5.58
C GLN A 131 9.59 -15.63 5.13
N ALA A 132 10.81 -16.16 5.01
CA ALA A 132 11.94 -15.41 4.51
C ALA A 132 11.74 -15.00 3.04
N PHE A 133 11.23 -15.91 2.20
CA PHE A 133 10.86 -15.62 0.82
C PHE A 133 9.75 -14.57 0.72
N ALA A 134 8.66 -14.72 1.49
CA ALA A 134 7.58 -13.75 1.57
C ALA A 134 8.07 -12.37 2.04
N LEU A 135 9.00 -12.33 3.01
CA LEU A 135 9.63 -11.10 3.48
C LEU A 135 10.38 -10.40 2.33
N GLY A 136 11.12 -11.17 1.52
CA GLY A 136 11.79 -10.67 0.32
C GLY A 136 10.85 -10.00 -0.67
N ILE A 137 9.68 -10.62 -0.93
CA ILE A 137 8.64 -10.04 -1.79
C ILE A 137 8.09 -8.74 -1.21
N THR A 138 7.69 -8.78 0.06
CA THR A 138 7.04 -7.65 0.72
C THR A 138 7.95 -6.44 0.97
N THR A 139 9.27 -6.64 0.99
CA THR A 139 10.24 -5.57 1.25
C THR A 139 10.16 -4.46 0.19
N TRP A 140 9.96 -4.81 -1.08
CA TRP A 140 9.83 -3.82 -2.17
C TRP A 140 8.57 -2.98 -2.05
N ILE A 141 7.46 -3.59 -1.61
CA ILE A 141 6.21 -2.88 -1.39
C ILE A 141 6.33 -1.93 -0.20
N LEU A 142 6.97 -2.34 0.89
CA LEU A 142 7.24 -1.45 2.03
C LEU A 142 8.15 -0.28 1.63
N LEU A 143 9.19 -0.55 0.83
CA LEU A 143 10.08 0.49 0.32
C LEU A 143 9.34 1.47 -0.60
N TYR A 144 8.49 0.95 -1.49
CA TYR A 144 7.61 1.76 -2.33
C TYR A 144 6.71 2.67 -1.48
N LEU A 145 6.03 2.12 -0.47
CA LEU A 145 5.18 2.89 0.44
C LEU A 145 5.97 3.98 1.19
N MET A 146 7.19 3.69 1.62
CA MET A 146 8.05 4.68 2.26
C MET A 146 8.39 5.85 1.33
N VAL A 147 8.76 5.55 0.09
CA VAL A 147 9.09 6.59 -0.91
C VAL A 147 7.84 7.37 -1.28
N TYR A 148 6.72 6.70 -1.49
CA TYR A 148 5.43 7.31 -1.82
C TYR A 148 4.95 8.28 -0.72
N LEU A 149 5.17 7.94 0.56
CA LEU A 149 4.78 8.77 1.70
C LEU A 149 5.84 9.79 2.12
N LEU A 150 7.01 9.78 1.50
CA LEU A 150 8.12 10.66 1.86
C LEU A 150 7.71 12.15 1.89
N PRO A 151 6.93 12.69 0.92
CA PRO A 151 6.49 14.08 0.96
C PRO A 151 5.56 14.40 2.14
N VAL A 152 4.84 13.40 2.67
CA VAL A 152 3.88 13.55 3.78
C VAL A 152 4.57 13.50 5.14
N TYR A 153 5.74 12.86 5.25
CA TYR A 153 6.42 12.65 6.53
C TYR A 153 6.75 13.92 7.32
N PRO A 154 7.27 15.02 6.73
CA PRO A 154 7.52 16.24 7.47
C PRO A 154 6.24 16.82 8.11
N PHE A 155 5.13 16.85 7.35
CA PHE A 155 3.85 17.33 7.84
C PHE A 155 3.25 16.41 8.90
N ALA A 156 3.36 15.09 8.70
CA ALA A 156 2.91 14.11 9.67
C ALA A 156 3.68 14.22 10.99
N LEU A 157 4.98 14.53 10.94
CA LEU A 157 5.82 14.76 12.11
C LEU A 157 5.41 16.04 12.86
N MET A 158 5.17 17.15 12.14
CA MET A 158 4.68 18.38 12.75
C MET A 158 3.30 18.18 13.41
N ALA A 159 2.37 17.53 12.70
CA ALA A 159 1.03 17.21 13.22
C ALA A 159 1.05 16.19 14.37
N ALA A 160 2.10 15.37 14.48
CA ALA A 160 2.19 14.32 15.49
C ALA A 160 2.25 14.89 16.90
N PHE A 161 2.89 16.06 17.06
CA PHE A 161 2.95 16.77 18.32
C PHE A 161 1.58 17.28 18.81
N LEU A 162 0.64 17.51 17.89
CA LEU A 162 -0.69 18.04 18.21
C LEU A 162 -1.74 16.93 18.36
N PHE A 163 -1.80 15.99 17.41
CA PHE A 163 -2.94 15.08 17.28
C PHE A 163 -2.62 13.61 17.54
N GLY A 164 -1.35 13.19 17.52
CA GLY A 164 -0.91 11.79 17.67
C GLY A 164 -1.33 10.85 16.53
N ILE A 165 -2.52 11.02 15.95
CA ILE A 165 -3.08 10.22 14.85
C ILE A 165 -2.20 10.29 13.60
N SER A 166 -1.55 11.42 13.33
CA SER A 166 -0.64 11.56 12.18
C SER A 166 0.59 10.66 12.27
N LEU A 167 0.94 10.13 13.46
CA LEU A 167 2.00 9.12 13.59
C LEU A 167 1.69 7.88 12.74
N THR A 168 0.42 7.56 12.51
CA THR A 168 0.02 6.40 11.68
C THR A 168 0.55 6.48 10.23
N ALA A 169 0.87 7.68 9.73
CA ALA A 169 1.55 7.83 8.43
C ALA A 169 2.93 7.16 8.40
N PHE A 170 3.60 7.01 9.56
CA PHE A 170 4.89 6.34 9.69
C PHE A 170 4.78 4.82 9.81
N ALA A 171 3.58 4.22 9.70
CA ALA A 171 3.41 2.77 9.80
C ALA A 171 4.26 1.97 8.80
N PRO A 172 4.32 2.34 7.50
CA PRO A 172 5.19 1.63 6.55
C PRO A 172 6.67 1.73 6.90
N LEU A 173 7.13 2.88 7.40
CA LEU A 173 8.51 3.09 7.86
C LEU A 173 8.85 2.18 9.04
N ALA A 174 7.95 2.09 10.03
CA ALA A 174 8.13 1.22 11.20
C ALA A 174 8.18 -0.26 10.81
N LEU A 175 7.32 -0.69 9.87
CA LEU A 175 7.31 -2.04 9.32
C LEU A 175 8.58 -2.35 8.51
N ALA A 176 9.04 -1.41 7.68
CA ALA A 176 10.27 -1.56 6.92
C ALA A 176 11.49 -1.67 7.85
N TRP A 177 11.55 -0.85 8.90
CA TRP A 177 12.60 -0.93 9.92
C TRP A 177 12.59 -2.28 10.65
N TYR A 178 11.41 -2.78 11.03
CA TYR A 178 11.27 -4.10 11.65
C TYR A 178 11.69 -5.23 10.71
N SER A 179 11.28 -5.15 9.43
CA SER A 179 11.65 -6.11 8.39
C SER A 179 13.17 -6.12 8.17
N TRP A 180 13.78 -4.96 8.00
CA TRP A 180 15.23 -4.80 7.87
C TRP A 180 15.99 -5.38 9.07
N ARG A 181 15.51 -5.10 10.28
CA ARG A 181 16.11 -5.65 11.50
C ARG A 181 16.01 -7.18 11.53
N THR A 182 14.86 -7.72 11.15
CA THR A 182 14.65 -9.17 11.06
C THR A 182 15.59 -9.80 10.03
N VAL A 183 15.72 -9.19 8.85
CA VAL A 183 16.69 -9.63 7.82
C VAL A 183 18.11 -9.64 8.39
N ARG A 184 18.58 -8.51 8.94
CA ARG A 184 19.96 -8.34 9.41
C ARG A 184 20.34 -9.31 10.52
N TYR A 185 19.46 -9.49 11.52
CA TYR A 185 19.82 -10.23 12.74
C TYR A 185 19.34 -11.68 12.75
N MET A 186 18.33 -12.06 11.95
CA MET A 186 17.76 -13.41 11.98
C MET A 186 18.03 -14.18 10.68
N LEU A 187 17.83 -13.55 9.52
CA LEU A 187 17.93 -14.26 8.23
C LEU A 187 19.37 -14.24 7.69
N TRP A 188 20.06 -13.11 7.78
CA TRP A 188 21.41 -12.93 7.21
C TRP A 188 22.47 -13.89 7.76
N PRO A 189 22.50 -14.21 9.08
CA PRO A 189 23.44 -15.18 9.63
C PRO A 189 23.24 -16.60 9.09
N GLN A 190 22.05 -16.93 8.59
CA GLN A 190 21.71 -18.28 8.15
C GLN A 190 21.63 -18.36 6.64
N HIS A 191 22.57 -19.09 6.03
CA HIS A 191 22.73 -19.19 4.58
C HIS A 191 21.43 -19.54 3.84
N ARG A 192 20.68 -20.53 4.34
CA ARG A 192 19.42 -20.98 3.72
C ARG A 192 18.36 -19.88 3.67
N TYR A 193 18.12 -19.19 4.79
CA TYR A 193 17.11 -18.13 4.87
C TYR A 193 17.51 -16.90 4.06
N ARG A 194 18.81 -16.60 4.00
CA ARG A 194 19.34 -15.54 3.13
C ARG A 194 19.01 -15.80 1.65
N TRP A 195 19.22 -17.02 1.15
CA TRP A 195 18.87 -17.35 -0.23
C TRP A 195 17.37 -17.31 -0.49
N ALA A 196 16.56 -17.81 0.44
CA ALA A 196 15.10 -17.71 0.32
C ALA A 196 14.63 -16.25 0.23
N PHE A 197 15.16 -15.37 1.08
CA PHE A 197 14.90 -13.93 1.03
C PHE A 197 15.34 -13.30 -0.30
N LEU A 198 16.58 -13.57 -0.74
CA LEU A 198 17.10 -13.04 -2.01
C LEU A 198 16.29 -13.52 -3.22
N LEU A 199 15.83 -14.78 -3.22
CA LEU A 199 14.95 -15.32 -4.25
C LEU A 199 13.63 -14.54 -4.29
N GLY A 200 13.01 -14.29 -3.14
CA GLY A 200 11.77 -13.51 -3.05
C GLY A 200 11.95 -12.07 -3.55
N THR A 201 13.03 -11.41 -3.12
CA THR A 201 13.43 -10.08 -3.60
C THR A 201 13.67 -10.06 -5.11
N GLY A 202 14.35 -11.07 -5.65
CA GLY A 202 14.64 -11.20 -7.09
C GLY A 202 13.38 -11.43 -7.93
N VAL A 203 12.47 -12.30 -7.48
CA VAL A 203 11.18 -12.54 -8.13
C VAL A 203 10.35 -11.25 -8.21
N SER A 204 10.27 -10.49 -7.12
CA SER A 204 9.55 -9.21 -7.13
C SER A 204 10.15 -8.19 -8.09
N LEU A 205 11.48 -8.03 -8.10
CA LEU A 205 12.15 -7.14 -9.04
C LEU A 205 11.91 -7.55 -10.49
N MET A 206 11.96 -8.85 -10.78
CA MET A 206 11.71 -9.38 -12.11
C MET A 206 10.29 -9.06 -12.57
N ILE A 207 9.27 -9.26 -11.71
CA ILE A 207 7.88 -8.93 -12.03
C ILE A 207 7.72 -7.43 -12.33
N VAL A 208 8.27 -6.56 -11.48
CA VAL A 208 8.19 -5.10 -11.68
C VAL A 208 8.87 -4.70 -12.99
N THR A 209 10.06 -5.25 -13.26
CA THR A 209 10.84 -4.94 -14.46
C THR A 209 10.11 -5.39 -15.73
N CYS A 210 9.65 -6.64 -15.77
CA CYS A 210 8.88 -7.16 -16.91
C CYS A 210 7.59 -6.35 -17.14
N PHE A 211 6.90 -5.96 -16.07
CA PHE A 211 5.71 -5.13 -16.16
C PHE A 211 6.03 -3.76 -16.77
N CYS A 212 7.10 -3.09 -16.30
CA CYS A 212 7.50 -1.78 -16.83
C CYS A 212 7.92 -1.86 -18.30
N ILE A 213 8.68 -2.89 -18.69
CA ILE A 213 9.07 -3.10 -20.09
C ILE A 213 7.82 -3.30 -20.96
N TYR A 214 6.90 -4.17 -20.55
CA TYR A 214 5.68 -4.43 -21.33
C TYR A 214 4.78 -3.19 -21.41
N PHE A 215 4.65 -2.44 -20.31
CA PHE A 215 3.93 -1.17 -20.28
C PHE A 215 4.54 -0.16 -21.25
N GLY A 216 5.86 0.01 -21.24
CA GLY A 216 6.57 0.94 -22.12
C GLY A 216 6.47 0.58 -23.61
N ILE A 217 6.53 -0.72 -23.96
CA ILE A 217 6.33 -1.18 -25.35
C ILE A 217 4.92 -0.81 -25.83
N VAL A 218 3.89 -1.15 -25.04
CA VAL A 218 2.49 -0.88 -25.41
C VAL A 218 2.20 0.63 -25.47
N GLN A 219 2.73 1.40 -24.52
CA GLN A 219 2.61 2.85 -24.54
C GLN A 219 3.25 3.46 -25.79
N HIS A 220 4.47 3.04 -26.15
CA HIS A 220 5.13 3.53 -27.34
C HIS A 220 4.34 3.21 -28.62
N ASP A 221 3.78 2.01 -28.71
CA ASP A 221 2.97 1.59 -29.86
C ASP A 221 1.67 2.41 -29.98
N ILE A 222 0.96 2.64 -28.85
CA ILE A 222 -0.23 3.49 -28.79
C ILE A 222 0.12 4.92 -29.22
N GLU A 223 1.18 5.49 -28.66
CA GLU A 223 1.62 6.87 -28.92
C GLU A 223 2.00 7.06 -30.40
N LYS A 224 2.71 6.10 -30.97
CA LYS A 224 3.11 6.10 -32.38
C LYS A 224 1.88 6.06 -33.30
N ARG A 225 0.90 5.20 -33.02
CA ARG A 225 -0.34 5.12 -33.81
C ARG A 225 -1.17 6.39 -33.66
N TYR A 226 -1.33 6.90 -32.44
CA TYR A 226 -2.04 8.15 -32.19
C TYR A 226 -1.42 9.32 -32.96
N SER A 227 -0.09 9.46 -32.87
CA SER A 227 0.66 10.48 -33.61
C SER A 227 0.50 10.38 -35.13
N GLN A 228 0.34 9.17 -35.68
CA GLN A 228 0.08 8.96 -37.11
C GLN A 228 -1.35 9.39 -37.48
N LEU A 229 -2.34 9.03 -36.66
CA LEU A 229 -3.74 9.41 -36.88
C LEU A 229 -3.95 10.92 -36.78
N VAL A 230 -3.35 11.59 -35.80
CA VAL A 230 -3.42 13.06 -35.64
C VAL A 230 -2.79 13.80 -36.82
N LYS A 231 -1.76 13.22 -37.46
CA LYS A 231 -1.12 13.80 -38.66
C LYS A 231 -1.92 13.56 -39.94
N SER A 232 -2.82 12.57 -39.95
CA SER A 232 -3.64 12.25 -41.11
C SER A 232 -4.79 13.25 -41.25
N ARG A 233 -4.87 13.97 -42.37
CA ARG A 233 -5.94 14.94 -42.63
C ARG A 233 -7.31 14.29 -42.82
N ASP A 234 -7.35 12.99 -43.12
CA ASP A 234 -8.58 12.27 -43.44
C ASP A 234 -9.29 11.73 -42.20
N VAL A 235 -8.63 11.75 -41.03
CA VAL A 235 -9.19 11.22 -39.78
C VAL A 235 -9.76 12.35 -38.94
N LYS A 236 -11.10 12.46 -38.93
CA LYS A 236 -11.80 13.49 -38.16
C LYS A 236 -11.65 13.32 -36.64
N ASP A 237 -11.73 12.07 -36.16
CA ASP A 237 -11.70 11.71 -34.74
C ASP A 237 -10.60 10.64 -34.48
N PRO A 238 -9.34 11.06 -34.29
CA PRO A 238 -8.20 10.14 -34.16
C PRO A 238 -8.32 9.25 -32.91
N GLU A 239 -8.93 9.76 -31.84
CA GLU A 239 -9.13 9.03 -30.59
C GLU A 239 -10.10 7.86 -30.74
N MET A 240 -11.25 8.10 -31.39
CA MET A 240 -12.26 7.07 -31.60
C MET A 240 -11.75 6.01 -32.58
N THR A 241 -11.00 6.43 -33.60
CA THR A 241 -10.35 5.52 -34.55
C THR A 241 -9.35 4.62 -33.83
N LEU A 242 -8.47 5.20 -33.02
CA LEU A 242 -7.50 4.42 -32.24
C LEU A 242 -8.19 3.46 -31.27
N ALA A 243 -9.23 3.90 -30.55
CA ALA A 243 -9.97 3.05 -29.63
C ALA A 243 -10.62 1.83 -30.33
N ARG A 244 -11.04 1.97 -31.59
CA ARG A 244 -11.57 0.86 -32.40
C ARG A 244 -10.49 -0.10 -32.90
N GLU A 245 -9.27 0.39 -33.11
CA GLU A 245 -8.13 -0.42 -33.58
C GLU A 245 -7.45 -1.20 -32.46
N LEU A 246 -7.54 -0.73 -31.21
CA LEU A 246 -6.93 -1.39 -30.08
C LEU A 246 -7.64 -2.71 -29.77
N SER A 247 -6.84 -3.73 -29.46
CA SER A 247 -7.34 -5.09 -29.19
C SER A 247 -8.08 -5.18 -27.85
N GLY A 248 -7.97 -4.16 -27.01
CA GLY A 248 -8.47 -4.18 -25.65
C GLY A 248 -7.61 -5.10 -24.77
N SER A 249 -6.33 -5.26 -25.09
CA SER A 249 -5.45 -6.11 -24.27
C SER A 249 -5.36 -5.56 -22.85
N PHE A 250 -5.05 -6.44 -21.88
CA PHE A 250 -4.93 -6.04 -20.48
C PHE A 250 -3.97 -4.86 -20.26
N MET A 251 -2.87 -4.82 -21.01
CA MET A 251 -1.89 -3.75 -20.89
C MET A 251 -2.34 -2.47 -21.60
N GLU A 252 -2.96 -2.57 -22.80
CA GLU A 252 -3.55 -1.42 -23.49
C GLU A 252 -4.55 -0.70 -22.58
N LYS A 253 -5.46 -1.46 -21.92
CA LYS A 253 -6.42 -0.89 -20.96
C LYS A 253 -5.73 -0.17 -19.81
N ARG A 254 -4.60 -0.67 -19.29
CA ARG A 254 -3.87 -0.04 -18.18
C ARG A 254 -3.15 1.22 -18.60
N VAL A 255 -2.50 1.20 -19.77
CA VAL A 255 -1.83 2.37 -20.35
C VAL A 255 -2.84 3.49 -20.61
N LEU A 256 -3.96 3.18 -21.26
CA LEU A 256 -5.02 4.17 -21.53
C LEU A 256 -5.71 4.70 -20.26
N LYS A 257 -5.76 3.89 -19.19
CA LYS A 257 -6.38 4.29 -17.92
C LYS A 257 -5.40 4.96 -16.95
N ALA A 258 -4.10 5.01 -17.26
CA ALA A 258 -3.12 5.71 -16.43
C ALA A 258 -3.40 7.22 -16.42
N GLY A 259 -3.42 7.83 -15.23
CA GLY A 259 -3.76 9.25 -15.05
C GLY A 259 -5.26 9.56 -15.05
N ILE A 260 -6.12 8.59 -15.41
CA ILE A 260 -7.58 8.74 -15.40
C ILE A 260 -8.23 7.91 -14.31
N VAL A 261 -8.00 6.60 -14.36
CA VAL A 261 -8.49 5.64 -13.35
C VAL A 261 -7.34 5.30 -12.41
N TYR A 262 -6.14 5.04 -12.93
CA TYR A 262 -4.99 4.73 -12.09
C TYR A 262 -4.25 6.00 -11.69
N THR A 263 -3.90 6.11 -10.41
CA THR A 263 -3.06 7.22 -9.93
C THR A 263 -1.67 7.14 -10.54
N THR A 264 -1.14 8.27 -10.97
CA THR A 264 0.21 8.44 -11.51
C THR A 264 1.03 9.42 -10.66
N PRO A 265 2.36 9.49 -10.85
CA PRO A 265 3.21 10.29 -9.97
C PRO A 265 2.92 11.78 -10.11
N LEU A 266 2.76 12.47 -8.97
CA LEU A 266 2.47 13.91 -8.92
C LEU A 266 3.67 14.80 -9.32
N PHE A 267 4.86 14.24 -9.51
CA PHE A 267 6.06 14.98 -9.91
C PHE A 267 6.03 15.35 -11.39
N ARG A 268 5.04 16.14 -11.81
CA ARG A 268 5.05 16.85 -13.09
C ARG A 268 5.50 18.30 -12.83
N PRO A 269 6.36 18.89 -13.69
CA PRO A 269 6.77 20.29 -13.58
C PRO A 269 5.60 21.29 -13.65
N SER A 270 4.43 20.87 -14.15
CA SER A 270 3.23 21.68 -14.30
C SER A 270 2.22 21.52 -13.16
N ALA A 271 2.42 20.58 -12.24
CA ALA A 271 1.55 20.41 -11.08
C ALA A 271 2.17 21.18 -9.90
N PRO A 272 1.40 21.95 -9.12
CA PRO A 272 1.94 22.64 -7.96
C PRO A 272 2.62 21.61 -7.06
N ALA A 273 3.84 21.91 -6.60
CA ALA A 273 4.71 21.03 -5.81
C ALA A 273 4.08 20.50 -4.50
N PHE A 274 2.88 20.97 -4.16
CA PHE A 274 2.08 20.58 -3.00
C PHE A 274 0.61 20.30 -3.32
N GLY A 275 0.24 20.13 -4.60
CA GLY A 275 -1.10 19.71 -5.00
C GLY A 275 -2.22 20.64 -4.55
N VAL A 276 -1.95 21.90 -4.17
CA VAL A 276 -2.98 22.89 -3.85
C VAL A 276 -3.39 23.55 -5.16
N ASP A 277 -4.16 22.83 -5.97
CA ASP A 277 -4.91 23.42 -7.07
C ASP A 277 -6.36 23.61 -6.63
N GLU A 278 -6.98 24.71 -7.07
CA GLU A 278 -8.38 25.08 -6.75
C GLU A 278 -9.41 24.05 -7.27
N THR A 279 -8.97 23.00 -7.97
CA THR A 279 -9.76 21.87 -8.48
C THR A 279 -9.75 20.64 -7.58
N TRP A 280 -9.37 20.77 -6.29
CA TRP A 280 -9.47 19.70 -5.29
C TRP A 280 -10.85 19.02 -5.26
N ASP A 281 -11.93 19.77 -5.50
CA ASP A 281 -13.30 19.24 -5.47
C ASP A 281 -13.68 18.43 -6.73
N VAL A 282 -13.03 18.68 -7.87
CA VAL A 282 -13.36 18.02 -9.16
C VAL A 282 -12.57 16.72 -9.33
N GLU A 283 -11.31 16.66 -8.87
CA GLU A 283 -10.51 15.43 -8.92
C GLU A 283 -10.92 14.39 -7.87
N MET A 284 -11.45 14.81 -6.71
CA MET A 284 -12.04 13.93 -5.69
C MET A 284 -13.24 13.12 -6.20
N CYS A 285 -13.89 13.54 -7.29
CA CYS A 285 -15.01 12.81 -7.90
C CYS A 285 -14.56 11.55 -8.68
N LYS A 286 -13.29 11.45 -9.07
CA LYS A 286 -12.74 10.22 -9.65
C LYS A 286 -12.20 9.36 -8.50
N LYS A 287 -13.01 8.39 -8.02
CA LYS A 287 -12.49 7.24 -7.26
C LYS A 287 -11.43 6.54 -8.12
N GLY A 288 -10.18 6.98 -8.02
CA GLY A 288 -9.08 6.34 -8.71
C GLY A 288 -8.82 4.95 -8.12
N ILE A 289 -7.85 4.26 -8.70
CA ILE A 289 -7.28 3.03 -8.18
C ILE A 289 -5.78 3.25 -8.05
N HIS A 290 -5.24 2.99 -6.86
CA HIS A 290 -3.81 3.01 -6.62
C HIS A 290 -3.23 1.63 -6.97
N ASP A 291 -2.52 1.55 -8.10
CA ASP A 291 -1.79 0.37 -8.53
C ASP A 291 -0.28 0.71 -8.57
N PRO A 292 0.53 0.19 -7.62
CA PRO A 292 1.96 0.47 -7.58
C PRO A 292 2.73 0.10 -8.85
N LEU A 293 2.30 -0.93 -9.59
CA LEU A 293 2.97 -1.32 -10.84
C LEU A 293 2.71 -0.29 -11.93
N VAL A 294 1.48 0.20 -12.04
CA VAL A 294 1.14 1.29 -12.98
C VAL A 294 1.83 2.59 -12.56
N MET A 295 1.87 2.90 -11.26
CA MET A 295 2.57 4.07 -10.73
C MET A 295 4.06 4.07 -11.11
N ILE A 296 4.76 2.97 -10.87
CA ILE A 296 6.19 2.82 -11.19
C ILE A 296 6.41 2.84 -12.72
N ALA A 297 5.57 2.13 -13.49
CA ALA A 297 5.69 2.11 -14.94
C ALA A 297 5.45 3.49 -15.55
N ALA A 298 4.42 4.22 -15.11
CA ALA A 298 4.14 5.58 -15.56
C ALA A 298 5.24 6.57 -15.14
N LEU A 299 5.87 6.37 -13.98
CA LEU A 299 7.03 7.16 -13.57
C LEU A 299 8.23 6.98 -14.52
N LEU A 300 8.47 5.75 -14.98
CA LEU A 300 9.65 5.41 -15.79
C LEU A 300 9.43 5.63 -17.29
N CYS A 301 8.25 5.30 -17.80
CA CYS A 301 7.91 5.33 -19.22
C CYS A 301 7.09 6.58 -19.61
N GLY A 302 6.52 7.28 -18.64
CA GLY A 302 5.59 8.38 -18.85
C GLY A 302 4.13 7.93 -18.94
N GLU A 303 3.24 8.89 -19.13
CA GLU A 303 1.82 8.66 -19.40
C GLU A 303 1.55 8.68 -20.91
N SER A 304 0.37 8.19 -21.33
CA SER A 304 -0.10 8.38 -22.71
C SER A 304 -0.33 9.87 -22.98
N SER A 305 0.06 10.39 -24.15
CA SER A 305 -0.25 11.78 -24.53
C SER A 305 -1.71 11.98 -24.95
N MET A 306 -2.42 10.88 -25.19
CA MET A 306 -3.81 10.87 -25.61
C MET A 306 -4.67 11.63 -24.58
N PRO A 307 -5.38 12.69 -24.99
CA PRO A 307 -6.23 13.44 -24.07
C PRO A 307 -7.39 12.55 -23.59
N PRO A 308 -7.89 12.78 -22.36
CA PRO A 308 -9.08 12.11 -21.90
C PRO A 308 -10.25 12.57 -22.78
N GLY A 309 -10.90 11.64 -23.49
CA GLY A 309 -11.99 11.97 -24.41
C GLY A 309 -13.05 12.88 -23.76
N GLU A 310 -13.53 13.86 -24.53
CA GLU A 310 -14.46 14.94 -24.09
C GLU A 310 -15.80 14.43 -23.52
N GLY A 311 -16.14 13.14 -23.68
CA GLY A 311 -17.30 12.51 -23.05
C GLY A 311 -17.15 12.21 -21.55
N SER A 312 -16.05 12.61 -20.91
CA SER A 312 -15.79 12.35 -19.48
C SER A 312 -16.24 13.47 -18.53
N ASN A 313 -16.96 14.48 -19.02
CA ASN A 313 -17.72 15.41 -18.18
C ASN A 313 -18.78 14.62 -17.39
N CYS A 314 -18.58 14.57 -16.08
CA CYS A 314 -19.25 13.63 -15.18
C CYS A 314 -20.72 14.02 -14.93
N PRO A 315 -21.67 13.18 -15.37
CA PRO A 315 -22.70 12.68 -14.47
C PRO A 315 -22.58 11.15 -14.34
N ALA A 316 -22.88 10.64 -13.15
CA ALA A 316 -22.55 9.30 -12.67
C ALA A 316 -23.04 8.10 -13.52
N ASP A 317 -23.84 8.31 -14.57
CA ASP A 317 -24.42 7.26 -15.41
C ASP A 317 -23.50 6.75 -16.56
N VAL A 318 -22.61 7.58 -17.11
CA VAL A 318 -21.70 7.15 -18.21
C VAL A 318 -20.64 6.16 -17.72
N ARG A 319 -20.43 6.09 -16.39
CA ARG A 319 -19.52 5.14 -15.74
C ARG A 319 -19.92 3.68 -15.96
N ARG A 320 -21.20 3.40 -16.26
CA ARG A 320 -21.70 2.05 -16.45
C ARG A 320 -21.47 1.51 -17.86
N GLU A 321 -21.41 2.36 -18.89
CA GLU A 321 -21.27 1.94 -20.28
C GLU A 321 -19.82 1.77 -20.73
N ILE A 322 -18.88 2.60 -20.25
CA ILE A 322 -17.45 2.48 -20.63
C ILE A 322 -16.76 1.29 -19.91
N ILE A 323 -17.27 0.89 -18.74
CA ILE A 323 -16.74 -0.28 -18.01
C ILE A 323 -17.26 -1.60 -18.60
N THR A 324 -18.44 -1.62 -19.23
CA THR A 324 -18.97 -2.81 -19.92
C THR A 324 -18.57 -2.90 -21.39
N ALA A 325 -18.23 -1.78 -22.03
CA ALA A 325 -17.82 -1.76 -23.45
C ALA A 325 -16.32 -2.05 -23.69
N ILE A 326 -15.49 -2.13 -22.63
CA ILE A 326 -14.06 -2.45 -22.71
C ILE A 326 -13.69 -3.65 -21.85
#